data_AF-A0A973Q5A3-F1
#
_entry.id   AF-A0A973Q5A3-F1
#
_cell.length_a   1.000
_cell.length_b   1.000
_cell.length_c   1.000
_cell.angle_alpha   90.00
_cell.angle_beta   90.00
_cell.angle_gamma   90.00
#
_symmetry.space_group_name_H-M   'P 1'
#
loop_
_entity.id
_entity.type
_entity.pdbx_description
1 polymer ?
#
loop_
_entity_poly.entity_id
_entity_poly.type
_entity_poly.pdbx_seq_one_letter_code
_entity_poly.pdbx_strand_id
1 'polypeptide(L)' 'MPSGLLDGVRQWLVESGAEPTPARVAQALREQGRVLGDAEILGAAEQLRSELVGSGPLEPLLADPSVTDV' A
#
# COMPACT_ATOMS: atom_id res chain seq x y z
N MET A 1 1.29 9.06 9.44
CA MET A 1 0.16 9.56 8.61
C MET A 1 -1.14 9.37 9.37
N PRO A 2 -2.08 10.32 9.33
CA PRO A 2 -3.43 10.08 9.86
C PRO A 2 -4.10 8.93 9.09
N SER A 3 -4.68 7.97 9.80
CA SER A 3 -5.24 6.73 9.22
C SER A 3 -6.24 6.97 8.09
N GLY A 4 -7.17 7.91 8.28
CA GLY A 4 -8.18 8.25 7.26
C GLY A 4 -7.61 8.79 5.94
N LEU A 5 -6.35 9.23 5.90
CA LEU A 5 -5.69 9.61 4.66
C LEU A 5 -5.16 8.38 3.90
N LEU A 6 -4.58 7.41 4.61
CA LEU A 6 -4.14 6.15 4.01
C LEU A 6 -5.33 5.31 3.53
N ASP A 7 -6.45 5.34 4.26
CA ASP A 7 -7.66 4.61 3.87
C ASP A 7 -8.20 5.09 2.52
N GLY A 8 -8.24 6.40 2.28
CA GLY A 8 -8.65 6.96 0.99
C GLY A 8 -7.71 6.57 -0.16
N VAL A 9 -6.39 6.57 0.09
CA VAL A 9 -5.40 6.14 -0.91
C VAL A 9 -5.53 4.64 -1.19
N ARG A 10 -5.74 3.82 -0.16
CA ARG A 10 -5.96 2.38 -0.28
C ARG A 10 -7.18 2.09 -1.16
N GLN A 11 -8.30 2.74 -0.88
CA GLN A 11 -9.53 2.58 -1.67
C GLN A 11 -9.27 2.92 -3.14
N TRP A 12 -8.61 4.06 -3.41
CA TRP A 12 -8.29 4.49 -4.77
C TRP A 12 -7.39 3.49 -5.51
N LEU A 13 -6.37 2.93 -4.85
CA LEU A 13 -5.47 1.94 -5.44
C LEU A 13 -6.21 0.64 -5.81
N VAL A 14 -7.09 0.17 -4.93
CA VAL A 14 -7.91 -1.02 -5.16
C VAL A 14 -8.88 -0.79 -6.32
N GLU A 15 -9.57 0.34 -6.35
CA GLU A 15 -10.51 0.70 -7.42
C GLU A 15 -9.82 0.86 -8.78
N SER A 16 -8.59 1.37 -8.78
CA SER A 16 -7.79 1.56 -10.01
C SER A 16 -6.97 0.34 -10.43
N GLY A 17 -6.95 -0.73 -9.61
CA GLY A 17 -6.08 -1.90 -9.84
C GLY A 17 -4.60 -1.55 -9.88
N ALA A 18 -4.19 -0.47 -9.19
CA ALA A 18 -2.84 0.05 -9.25
C ALA A 18 -1.99 -0.45 -8.07
N GLU A 19 -0.72 -0.77 -8.35
CA GLU A 19 0.24 -1.08 -7.30
C GLU A 19 0.59 0.16 -6.45
N PRO A 20 0.85 -0.03 -5.13
CA PRO A 20 1.19 1.03 -4.19
C PRO A 20 2.62 1.57 -4.39
N THR A 21 2.88 2.15 -5.55
CA THR A 21 4.14 2.85 -5.85
C THR A 21 4.09 4.31 -5.38
N PRO A 22 5.23 4.95 -5.10
CA PRO A 22 5.26 6.38 -4.73
C PRO A 22 4.54 7.28 -5.73
N ALA A 23 4.68 7.01 -7.03
CA ALA A 23 4.00 7.77 -8.07
C ALA A 23 2.46 7.63 -8.01
N ARG A 24 1.95 6.42 -7.75
CA ARG A 24 0.52 6.14 -7.64
C ARG A 24 -0.08 6.70 -6.35
N VAL A 25 0.66 6.61 -5.24
CA VAL A 25 0.26 7.27 -3.97
C VAL A 25 0.19 8.78 -4.16
N ALA A 26 1.18 9.40 -4.79
CA ALA A 26 1.15 10.83 -5.10
C ALA A 26 -0.03 11.20 -6.00
N GLN A 27 -0.39 10.35 -6.97
CA GLN A 27 -1.57 10.55 -7.81
C GLN A 27 -2.87 10.49 -6.99
N ALA A 28 -3.06 9.44 -6.19
CA ALA A 28 -4.23 9.27 -5.33
C ALA A 28 -4.43 10.46 -4.37
N LEU A 29 -3.33 10.98 -3.80
CA LEU A 29 -3.37 12.16 -2.94
C LEU A 29 -3.81 13.42 -3.69
N ARG A 30 -3.33 13.61 -4.92
CA ARG A 30 -3.73 14.75 -5.76
C ARG A 30 -5.22 14.70 -6.14
N GLU A 31 -5.74 13.52 -6.47
CA GLU A 31 -7.18 13.32 -6.73
C GLU A 31 -8.05 13.66 -5.50
N GLN A 32 -7.49 13.50 -4.30
CA GLN A 32 -8.13 13.88 -3.04
C GLN A 32 -7.86 15.34 -2.62
N GLY A 33 -7.23 16.14 -3.47
CA GLY A 33 -6.89 17.54 -3.19
C GLY A 33 -5.81 17.72 -2.11
N ARG A 34 -4.94 16.72 -1.92
CA ARG A 34 -3.90 16.71 -0.88
C ARG A 34 -2.50 16.67 -1.47
N VAL A 35 -1.57 17.34 -0.77
CA VAL A 35 -0.15 17.39 -1.11
C VAL A 35 0.66 17.06 0.13
N LEU A 36 1.65 16.19 -0.04
CA LEU A 36 2.58 15.72 0.99
C LEU A 36 4.01 15.77 0.44
N GLY A 37 5.00 15.79 1.32
CA GLY A 37 6.40 15.74 0.92
C GLY A 37 6.82 14.36 0.40
N ASP A 38 7.90 14.32 -0.37
CA ASP A 38 8.39 13.08 -1.01
C ASP A 38 8.70 11.97 0.00
N ALA A 39 9.26 12.31 1.17
CA ALA A 39 9.56 11.34 2.23
C ALA A 39 8.29 10.71 2.82
N GLU A 40 7.21 11.50 2.96
CA GLU A 40 5.93 11.02 3.47
C GLU A 40 5.22 10.15 2.42
N ILE A 41 5.33 10.53 1.14
CA ILE A 41 4.84 9.72 0.01
C ILE A 41 5.57 8.38 -0.05
N LEU A 42 6.90 8.38 0.10
CA LEU A 42 7.70 7.16 0.10
C LEU A 42 7.29 6.23 1.25
N GLY A 43 7.18 6.77 2.47
CA GLY A 43 6.75 5.99 3.63
C GLY A 43 5.33 5.43 3.48
N ALA A 44 4.40 6.22 2.93
CA ALA A 44 3.04 5.76 2.65
C ALA A 44 3.00 4.64 1.61
N ALA A 45 3.81 4.74 0.54
CA ALA A 45 3.91 3.70 -0.47
C ALA A 45 4.50 2.39 0.09
N GLU A 46 5.54 2.48 0.93
CA GLU A 46 6.12 1.30 1.59
C GLU A 46 5.11 0.62 2.53
N GLN A 47 4.39 1.40 3.33
CA GLN A 47 3.36 0.87 4.20
C GLN A 47 2.24 0.19 3.40
N LEU A 48 1.69 0.87 2.39
CA LEU A 48 0.62 0.32 1.56
C LEU A 48 1.08 -0.92 0.79
N ARG A 49 2.34 -0.98 0.35
CA ARG A 49 2.92 -2.18 -0.27
C ARG A 49 2.98 -3.35 0.69
N SER A 50 3.38 -3.11 1.94
CA SER A 50 3.37 -4.15 2.98
C SER A 50 1.96 -4.64 3.30
N GLU A 51 0.93 -3.80 3.13
CA GLU A 51 -0.47 -4.14 3.39
C GLU A 51 -1.15 -4.83 2.19
N LEU A 52 -0.80 -4.45 0.96
CA LEU A 52 -1.57 -4.80 -0.25
C LEU A 52 -0.90 -5.81 -1.18
N VAL A 53 0.43 -5.93 -1.15
CA VAL A 53 1.19 -6.72 -2.15
C VAL A 53 1.87 -7.95 -1.53
N GLY A 54 1.98 -8.01 -0.20
CA GLY A 54 2.58 -9.14 0.52
C GLY A 54 1.62 -9.80 1.51
N SER A 55 1.97 -10.99 1.95
CA SER A 55 1.33 -11.66 3.10
C SER A 55 2.04 -11.34 4.42
N GLY A 56 3.06 -10.47 4.35
CA GLY A 56 3.76 -9.92 5.51
C GLY A 56 4.45 -11.00 6.33
N PRO A 57 4.17 -11.15 7.63
CA PRO A 57 4.76 -12.22 8.45
C PRO A 57 4.49 -13.64 7.93
N LEU A 58 3.51 -13.81 7.04
CA LEU A 58 3.15 -15.10 6.47
C LEU A 58 3.96 -15.46 5.22
N GLU A 59 4.74 -14.53 4.65
CA GLU A 59 5.57 -14.78 3.46
C GLU A 59 6.47 -16.03 3.59
N PRO A 60 7.14 -16.28 4.74
CA PRO A 60 7.94 -17.48 4.94
C PRO A 60 7.10 -18.76 4.95
N LEU A 61 5.85 -18.71 5.43
CA LEU A 61 4.94 -19.85 5.47
C LEU A 61 4.41 -20.18 4.07
N LEU A 62 4.10 -19.16 3.27
CA LEU A 62 3.66 -19.34 1.88
C LEU A 62 4.78 -19.82 0.94
N ALA A 63 6.04 -19.52 1.29
CA ALA A 63 7.21 -19.99 0.56
C ALA A 63 7.58 -21.45 0.90
N ASP A 64 7.03 -22.02 1.98
CA ASP A 64 7.31 -23.39 2.41
C ASP A 64 6.35 -24.39 1.71
N PRO A 65 6.85 -25.27 0.82
CA PRO A 65 6.01 -26.22 0.10
C PRO A 65 5.41 -27.32 0.99
N SER A 66 5.83 -27.44 2.25
CA SER A 66 5.26 -28.38 3.22
C SER A 66 4.05 -27.84 3.98
N VAL A 67 3.85 -26.51 3.95
CA VAL A 67 2.69 -25.85 4.56
C VAL A 67 1.49 -26.00 3.63
N THR A 68 0.44 -26.66 4.11
CA THR A 68 -0.79 -26.86 3.33
C THR A 68 -1.87 -25.83 3.66
N ASP A 69 -1.86 -25.25 4.87
CA ASP A 69 -2.86 -24.31 5.39
C ASP A 69 -2.20 -23.26 6.30
N VAL A 70 -2.67 -22.00 6.24
CA VAL A 70 -2.15 -20.83 6.98
C VAL A 70 -3.25 -20.07 7.72
#